data_AF-A0A7Y8LGC1-F1
#
_entry.id   AF-A0A7Y8LGC1-F1
#
_cell.length_a   1.000
_cell.length_b   1.000
_cell.length_c   1.000
_cell.angle_alpha   90.00
_cell.angle_beta   90.00
_cell.angle_gamma   90.00
#
_symmetry.space_group_name_H-M   'P 1'
#
loop_
_entity.id
_entity.type
_entity.pdbx_description
1 polymer ?
#
loop_
_entity_poly.entity_id
_entity_poly.type
_entity_poly.pdbx_seq_one_letter_code
_entity_poly.pdbx_strand_id
1 'polypeptide(L)'
;YNQWLLDLPQTIRQYVCLVKRYYRPEWGENWREHFTVDRINGNLGHELKYNDQKLIGNYLRAGFEPDSSWRVYKLRPDFNPAAKVQVEDDITVSVTVPRETLNDLDPRYANPSVKILKNCEAMLFQRPDDAIHRGFDEQAEADISRPDTFLSNFEPLSRAQVQQLLDKVVDFDEYTEPMKRLLRDFAANPTTEWAVSSAHPRVVDGKPSKNPRYLQIRPDIANARDTYLAETAARLYRGINSDEPLHFPVNAVLSGRRGSPADPSIHLPPLAVYNPIHYQELPELFMDYICSLTGKSPSTTGFGSEGALTKRPFNALPPIIDLNNALVSAILTGYAGFSTAAGYVGPHYRVDHDISMLVPEIWCRMSIEERDPAFLIANGYLEKVEDFDFQGSRVLASRLGYRITARFADRFLGRIFETPNIIFTEHFLRPETQDLPLYAAGVNAIVEAQARVAREYFDDGSVNAACPQIKALLHIMANGAYEGMTADHPAIRAMFTREALLSSDWYLDRLRAKQERDIQLWKRHVRALEGFRSRLPQGDDDPLDTASRLDAARAQLQRVSSPDYLKALTGTIGSDRRLGQ
;
A
#
# COMPACT_ATOMS: atom_id res chain seq x y z
N TYR A 1 -31.46 16.88 -20.95
CA TYR A 1 -30.98 17.19 -19.59
C TYR A 1 -29.46 17.10 -19.47
N ASN A 2 -28.83 15.95 -19.71
CA ASN A 2 -27.36 15.82 -19.62
C ASN A 2 -26.60 16.83 -20.52
N GLN A 3 -27.07 17.06 -21.75
CA GLN A 3 -26.49 18.09 -22.61
C GLN A 3 -26.53 19.48 -21.96
N TRP A 4 -27.67 19.88 -21.39
CA TRP A 4 -27.80 21.14 -20.65
C TRP A 4 -26.81 21.23 -19.47
N LEU A 5 -26.55 20.13 -18.74
CA LEU A 5 -25.53 20.12 -17.68
C LEU A 5 -24.10 20.28 -18.24
N LEU A 6 -23.81 19.70 -19.40
CA LEU A 6 -22.52 19.83 -20.08
C LEU A 6 -22.31 21.25 -20.62
N ASP A 7 -23.38 21.89 -21.09
CA ASP A 7 -23.36 23.27 -21.60
C ASP A 7 -23.18 24.31 -20.48
N LEU A 8 -23.45 23.95 -19.20
CA LEU A 8 -23.22 24.84 -18.07
C LEU A 8 -21.71 25.05 -17.82
N PRO A 9 -21.23 26.32 -17.81
CA PRO A 9 -19.85 26.60 -17.47
C PRO A 9 -19.50 26.02 -16.10
N GLN A 10 -18.32 25.42 -16.00
CA GLN A 10 -17.85 24.80 -14.76
C GLN A 10 -17.89 25.78 -13.59
N THR A 11 -17.43 27.02 -13.79
CA THR A 11 -17.44 28.07 -12.77
C THR A 11 -18.84 28.34 -12.22
N ILE A 12 -19.87 28.30 -13.07
CA ILE A 12 -21.27 28.48 -12.63
C ILE A 12 -21.72 27.30 -11.77
N ARG A 13 -21.39 26.06 -12.16
CA ARG A 13 -21.69 24.86 -11.35
C ARG A 13 -21.04 24.96 -9.97
N GLN A 14 -19.79 25.42 -9.89
CA GLN A 14 -19.08 25.61 -8.62
C GLN A 14 -19.73 26.70 -7.75
N TYR A 15 -20.14 27.82 -8.35
CA TYR A 15 -20.82 28.88 -7.62
C TYR A 15 -22.18 28.47 -7.09
N VAL A 16 -22.95 27.66 -7.82
CA VAL A 16 -24.23 27.13 -7.31
C VAL A 16 -24.01 26.31 -6.04
N CYS A 17 -23.02 25.40 -6.02
CA CYS A 17 -22.68 24.60 -4.83
C CYS A 17 -22.22 25.48 -3.66
N LEU A 18 -21.44 26.52 -3.95
CA LEU A 18 -20.94 27.45 -2.95
C LEU A 18 -22.07 28.32 -2.37
N VAL A 19 -22.93 28.89 -3.20
CA VAL A 19 -24.12 29.63 -2.75
C VAL A 19 -24.98 28.72 -1.88
N LYS A 20 -25.21 27.47 -2.30
CA LYS A 20 -25.96 26.49 -1.50
C LYS A 20 -25.31 26.22 -0.14
N ARG A 21 -23.99 26.13 -0.07
CA ARG A 21 -23.24 25.87 1.18
C ARG A 21 -23.40 26.99 2.21
N TYR A 22 -23.39 28.24 1.77
CA TYR A 22 -23.46 29.41 2.66
C TYR A 22 -24.87 29.95 2.85
N TYR A 23 -25.83 29.55 2.00
CA TYR A 23 -27.22 29.99 2.07
C TYR A 23 -27.82 29.84 3.45
N ARG A 24 -28.48 30.89 3.93
CA ARG A 24 -29.32 30.84 5.13
C ARG A 24 -30.79 31.04 4.77
N PRO A 25 -31.72 30.28 5.38
CA PRO A 25 -33.15 30.41 5.12
C PRO A 25 -33.69 31.84 5.27
N GLU A 26 -33.15 32.61 6.22
CA GLU A 26 -33.57 33.99 6.48
C GLU A 26 -33.37 34.93 5.29
N TRP A 27 -32.50 34.59 4.33
CA TRP A 27 -32.23 35.43 3.16
C TRP A 27 -33.35 35.36 2.12
N GLY A 28 -34.15 34.28 2.11
CA GLY A 28 -35.16 34.06 1.07
C GLY A 28 -34.55 34.19 -0.33
N GLU A 29 -35.12 35.08 -1.15
CA GLU A 29 -34.65 35.40 -2.51
C GLU A 29 -33.48 36.41 -2.54
N ASN A 30 -33.18 37.08 -1.42
CA ASN A 30 -32.18 38.16 -1.32
C ASN A 30 -30.74 37.65 -1.08
N TRP A 31 -30.48 36.36 -1.28
CA TRP A 31 -29.15 35.76 -1.07
C TRP A 31 -28.03 36.45 -1.87
N ARG A 32 -28.36 37.04 -3.02
CA ARG A 32 -27.39 37.66 -3.95
C ARG A 32 -26.61 38.81 -3.32
N GLU A 33 -27.20 39.53 -2.37
CA GLU A 33 -26.58 40.68 -1.70
C GLU A 33 -25.40 40.26 -0.81
N HIS A 34 -25.39 39.01 -0.35
CA HIS A 34 -24.35 38.46 0.51
C HIS A 34 -23.10 37.99 -0.24
N PHE A 35 -23.14 37.98 -1.59
CA PHE A 35 -22.03 37.53 -2.42
C PHE A 35 -21.49 38.66 -3.31
N THR A 36 -20.21 38.99 -3.14
CA THR A 36 -19.55 40.11 -3.81
C THR A 36 -18.18 39.71 -4.34
N VAL A 37 -17.58 40.59 -5.16
CA VAL A 37 -16.16 40.54 -5.51
C VAL A 37 -15.58 41.93 -5.21
N ASP A 38 -14.31 41.99 -4.83
CA ASP A 38 -13.65 43.28 -4.59
C ASP A 38 -13.50 44.07 -5.88
N ARG A 39 -13.26 45.38 -5.74
CA ARG A 39 -12.70 46.21 -6.83
C ARG A 39 -11.23 46.46 -6.55
N ILE A 40 -10.36 45.81 -7.32
CA ILE A 40 -8.90 45.91 -7.20
C ILE A 40 -8.40 46.79 -8.34
N ASN A 41 -7.79 47.94 -8.02
CA ASN A 41 -7.31 48.92 -8.99
C ASN A 41 -8.37 49.34 -10.02
N GLY A 42 -9.63 49.45 -9.60
CA GLY A 42 -10.77 49.83 -10.45
C GLY A 42 -11.43 48.67 -11.21
N ASN A 43 -10.80 47.51 -11.28
CA ASN A 43 -11.31 46.29 -11.94
C ASN A 43 -12.01 45.36 -10.94
N LEU A 44 -12.96 44.55 -11.41
CA LEU A 44 -13.55 43.50 -10.58
C LEU A 44 -12.50 42.43 -10.27
N GLY A 45 -12.42 42.03 -9.01
CA GLY A 45 -11.59 40.92 -8.55
C GLY A 45 -12.15 39.58 -9.02
N HIS A 46 -11.32 38.55 -8.92
CA HIS A 46 -11.67 37.18 -9.33
C HIS A 46 -12.10 36.28 -8.17
N GLU A 47 -12.01 36.76 -6.93
CA GLU A 47 -12.35 36.01 -5.72
C GLU A 47 -13.78 36.35 -5.24
N LEU A 48 -14.67 35.35 -5.26
CA LEU A 48 -16.01 35.48 -4.67
C LEU A 48 -15.90 35.55 -3.14
N LYS A 49 -16.60 36.52 -2.55
CA LYS A 49 -16.69 36.74 -1.10
C LYS A 49 -18.09 36.48 -0.59
N TYR A 50 -18.18 36.09 0.67
CA TYR A 50 -19.41 36.01 1.45
C TYR A 50 -19.33 37.00 2.61
N ASN A 51 -20.20 38.02 2.64
CA ASN A 51 -20.16 39.09 3.64
C ASN A 51 -18.73 39.65 3.86
N ASP A 52 -18.05 40.00 2.76
CA ASP A 52 -16.67 40.47 2.69
C ASP A 52 -15.57 39.49 3.17
N GLN A 53 -15.96 38.28 3.57
CA GLN A 53 -15.02 37.20 3.91
C GLN A 53 -14.62 36.43 2.65
N LYS A 54 -13.31 36.17 2.52
CA LYS A 54 -12.78 35.29 1.48
C LYS A 54 -13.30 33.88 1.71
N LEU A 55 -13.81 33.27 0.63
CA LEU A 55 -14.27 31.90 0.66
C LEU A 55 -13.10 30.95 0.48
N ILE A 56 -12.84 30.15 1.51
CA ILE A 56 -11.76 29.15 1.49
C ILE A 56 -12.32 27.85 0.90
N GLY A 57 -11.71 27.39 -0.19
CA GLY A 57 -11.93 26.06 -0.75
C GLY A 57 -10.88 25.07 -0.25
N ASN A 58 -11.21 23.78 -0.28
CA ASN A 58 -10.23 22.73 -0.05
C ASN A 58 -9.68 22.27 -1.39
N TYR A 59 -8.36 22.13 -1.47
CA TYR A 59 -7.67 21.74 -2.69
C TYR A 59 -6.67 20.63 -2.39
N LEU A 60 -6.39 19.81 -3.40
CA LEU A 60 -5.34 18.80 -3.32
C LEU A 60 -4.43 18.92 -4.54
N ARG A 61 -3.12 18.79 -4.31
CA ARG A 61 -2.15 18.63 -5.39
C ARG A 61 -2.28 17.22 -5.97
N ALA A 62 -2.26 17.10 -7.29
CA ALA A 62 -2.19 15.83 -8.01
C ALA A 62 -1.06 15.90 -9.05
N GLY A 63 0.16 15.87 -8.55
CA GLY A 63 1.39 15.97 -9.32
C GLY A 63 1.79 17.38 -9.70
N PHE A 64 2.76 17.45 -10.61
CA PHE A 64 3.39 18.68 -11.07
C PHE A 64 3.32 18.79 -12.60
N GLU A 65 3.30 20.02 -13.10
CA GLU A 65 3.55 20.27 -14.52
C GLU A 65 5.04 20.04 -14.86
N PRO A 66 5.41 19.91 -16.14
CA PRO A 66 6.81 19.72 -16.54
C PRO A 66 7.77 20.82 -16.07
N ASP A 67 7.26 22.04 -15.84
CA ASP A 67 8.01 23.17 -15.27
C ASP A 67 8.09 23.15 -13.72
N SER A 68 7.63 22.06 -13.10
CA SER A 68 7.53 21.87 -11.63
C SER A 68 6.49 22.74 -10.91
N SER A 69 5.61 23.44 -11.64
CA SER A 69 4.45 24.09 -11.01
C SER A 69 3.44 23.06 -10.47
N TRP A 70 2.71 23.41 -9.41
CA TRP A 70 1.78 22.49 -8.75
C TRP A 70 0.49 22.35 -9.54
N ARG A 71 0.04 21.10 -9.75
CA ARG A 71 -1.28 20.81 -10.31
C ARG A 71 -2.29 20.70 -9.18
N VAL A 72 -2.97 21.80 -8.87
CA VAL A 72 -3.86 21.92 -7.72
C VAL A 72 -5.33 21.87 -8.14
N TYR A 73 -6.10 20.95 -7.55
CA TYR A 73 -7.49 20.69 -7.92
C TYR A 73 -8.42 20.89 -6.74
N LYS A 74 -9.58 21.52 -7.01
CA LYS A 74 -10.60 21.77 -5.99
C LYS A 74 -11.34 20.47 -5.64
N LEU A 75 -11.33 20.15 -4.35
CA LEU A 75 -12.11 19.06 -3.79
C LEU A 75 -13.59 19.45 -3.75
N ARG A 76 -14.47 18.46 -3.75
CA ARG A 76 -15.90 18.71 -3.58
C ARG A 76 -16.16 19.36 -2.21
N PRO A 77 -17.14 20.27 -2.10
CA PRO A 77 -17.45 20.92 -0.82
C PRO A 77 -17.94 19.96 0.27
N ASP A 78 -18.42 18.78 -0.12
CA ASP A 78 -18.88 17.69 0.77
C ASP A 78 -17.82 16.60 0.98
N PHE A 79 -16.64 16.73 0.39
CA PHE A 79 -15.54 15.80 0.60
C PHE A 79 -14.83 16.10 1.92
N ASN A 80 -14.65 15.05 2.72
CA ASN A 80 -13.69 15.01 3.82
C ASN A 80 -12.82 13.76 3.64
N PRO A 81 -11.52 13.80 3.99
CA PRO A 81 -10.66 12.63 3.95
C PRO A 81 -11.25 11.47 4.75
N ALA A 82 -11.01 10.24 4.30
CA ALA A 82 -11.46 9.06 5.03
C ALA A 82 -10.74 8.95 6.37
N ALA A 83 -11.48 8.56 7.41
CA ALA A 83 -10.88 8.13 8.66
C ALA A 83 -10.10 6.82 8.41
N LYS A 84 -8.81 6.82 8.71
CA LYS A 84 -7.91 5.67 8.47
C LYS A 84 -7.32 5.24 9.80
N VAL A 85 -7.50 3.96 10.12
CA VAL A 85 -6.81 3.30 11.23
C VAL A 85 -5.76 2.39 10.61
N GLN A 86 -4.50 2.59 10.96
CA GLN A 86 -3.41 1.79 10.42
C GLN A 86 -3.49 0.35 10.95
N VAL A 87 -3.36 -0.62 10.05
CA VAL A 87 -3.40 -2.06 10.39
C VAL A 87 -2.12 -2.82 10.03
N GLU A 88 -1.25 -2.21 9.22
CA GLU A 88 0.06 -2.70 8.77
C GLU A 88 1.00 -1.52 8.44
N ASP A 89 2.31 -1.77 8.44
CA ASP A 89 3.35 -0.82 8.03
C ASP A 89 4.52 -1.55 7.34
N ASP A 90 5.50 -2.07 8.09
CA ASP A 90 6.69 -2.76 7.56
C ASP A 90 6.64 -4.28 7.80
N ILE A 91 6.51 -4.72 9.06
CA ILE A 91 6.50 -6.15 9.41
C ILE A 91 5.09 -6.65 9.70
N THR A 92 4.54 -7.43 8.77
CA THR A 92 3.16 -7.95 8.84
C THR A 92 3.11 -9.47 8.90
N VAL A 93 2.30 -10.01 9.81
CA VAL A 93 1.88 -11.42 9.80
C VAL A 93 0.49 -11.53 9.20
N SER A 94 0.26 -12.54 8.36
CA SER A 94 -1.06 -12.76 7.76
C SER A 94 -1.40 -14.24 7.62
N VAL A 95 -2.69 -14.53 7.57
CA VAL A 95 -3.25 -15.86 7.34
C VAL A 95 -4.38 -15.76 6.33
N THR A 96 -4.47 -16.77 5.45
CA THR A 96 -5.57 -16.95 4.52
C THR A 96 -6.43 -18.10 5.02
N VAL A 97 -7.70 -17.80 5.29
CA VAL A 97 -8.65 -18.76 5.85
C VAL A 97 -9.91 -18.84 4.98
N PRO A 98 -10.62 -19.98 4.99
CA PRO A 98 -11.94 -20.07 4.37
C PRO A 98 -12.92 -19.14 5.09
N ARG A 99 -13.77 -18.45 4.32
CA ARG A 99 -14.69 -17.44 4.84
C ARG A 99 -15.57 -17.98 5.96
N GLU A 100 -16.05 -19.21 5.81
CA GLU A 100 -16.94 -19.91 6.74
C GLU A 100 -16.31 -20.23 8.09
N THR A 101 -14.99 -20.05 8.25
CA THR A 101 -14.30 -20.22 9.54
C THR A 101 -14.34 -18.98 10.42
N LEU A 102 -14.82 -17.85 9.88
CA LEU A 102 -14.97 -16.59 10.59
C LEU A 102 -16.46 -16.20 10.65
N ASN A 103 -16.89 -15.72 11.81
CA ASN A 103 -18.23 -15.18 11.99
C ASN A 103 -18.26 -13.69 11.64
N ASP A 104 -19.46 -13.18 11.36
CA ASP A 104 -19.78 -11.75 11.32
C ASP A 104 -18.93 -10.89 10.37
N LEU A 105 -18.47 -11.52 9.29
CA LEU A 105 -17.89 -10.81 8.16
C LEU A 105 -18.96 -10.01 7.42
N ASP A 106 -18.58 -8.89 6.81
CA ASP A 106 -19.48 -8.10 5.99
C ASP A 106 -20.09 -8.97 4.87
N PRO A 107 -21.42 -9.17 4.83
CA PRO A 107 -22.07 -10.11 3.92
C PRO A 107 -22.01 -9.65 2.46
N ARG A 108 -21.68 -8.37 2.21
CA ARG A 108 -21.55 -7.84 0.85
C ARG A 108 -20.29 -8.32 0.12
N TYR A 109 -19.30 -8.82 0.86
CA TYR A 109 -18.12 -9.44 0.26
C TYR A 109 -18.33 -10.95 0.16
N ALA A 110 -18.24 -11.49 -1.05
CA ALA A 110 -18.50 -12.91 -1.34
C ALA A 110 -17.21 -13.74 -1.51
N ASN A 111 -16.03 -13.19 -1.20
CA ASN A 111 -14.76 -13.88 -1.36
C ASN A 111 -14.76 -15.23 -0.60
N PRO A 112 -14.49 -16.37 -1.27
CA PRO A 112 -14.53 -17.70 -0.64
C PRO A 112 -13.48 -17.90 0.45
N SER A 113 -12.33 -17.24 0.33
CA SER A 113 -11.32 -17.17 1.37
C SER A 113 -11.00 -15.70 1.64
N VAL A 114 -10.58 -15.41 2.85
CA VAL A 114 -10.21 -14.05 3.27
C VAL A 114 -8.83 -14.03 3.90
N LYS A 115 -8.13 -12.91 3.74
CA LYS A 115 -6.84 -12.67 4.40
C LYS A 115 -7.05 -11.82 5.65
N ILE A 116 -6.60 -12.32 6.79
CA ILE A 116 -6.51 -11.57 8.05
C ILE A 116 -5.04 -11.25 8.28
N LEU A 117 -4.77 -10.07 8.81
CA LEU A 117 -3.42 -9.59 9.07
C LEU A 117 -3.31 -8.90 10.42
N LYS A 118 -2.07 -8.75 10.87
CA LYS A 118 -1.71 -7.98 12.04
C LYS A 118 -0.31 -7.40 11.86
N ASN A 119 -0.15 -6.14 12.23
CA ASN A 119 1.17 -5.55 12.40
C ASN A 119 1.90 -6.24 13.57
N CYS A 120 3.09 -6.78 13.31
CA CYS A 120 3.93 -7.44 14.30
C CYS A 120 4.57 -6.45 15.29
N GLU A 121 4.62 -5.18 14.93
CA GLU A 121 5.37 -4.14 15.61
C GLU A 121 4.46 -3.33 16.55
N ALA A 122 5.00 -2.98 17.72
CA ALA A 122 4.38 -2.04 18.65
C ALA A 122 4.81 -0.59 18.39
N MET A 123 5.98 -0.40 17.76
CA MET A 123 6.53 0.88 17.38
C MET A 123 7.17 0.77 16.00
N LEU A 124 7.10 1.85 15.21
CA LEU A 124 7.52 1.89 13.81
C LEU A 124 8.83 2.67 13.69
N PHE A 125 9.84 2.11 13.03
CA PHE A 125 11.17 2.73 12.93
C PHE A 125 11.26 3.74 11.77
N GLN A 126 10.58 4.87 11.95
CA GLN A 126 10.37 5.88 10.92
C GLN A 126 11.67 6.57 10.50
N ARG A 127 11.73 6.95 9.21
CA ARG A 127 12.75 7.85 8.64
C ARG A 127 12.08 9.16 8.21
N PRO A 128 12.10 10.22 9.04
CA PRO A 128 11.42 11.47 8.73
C PRO A 128 12.29 12.33 7.79
N ASP A 129 12.27 11.99 6.49
CA ASP A 129 13.06 12.68 5.47
C ASP A 129 12.72 14.18 5.38
N ASP A 130 11.43 14.53 5.56
CA ASP A 130 10.94 15.91 5.42
C ASP A 130 11.06 16.76 6.70
N ALA A 131 11.25 16.13 7.88
CA ALA A 131 11.36 16.84 9.15
C ALA A 131 12.64 17.68 9.29
N ILE A 132 13.58 17.56 8.33
CA ILE A 132 14.70 18.48 8.22
C ILE A 132 14.23 19.92 7.93
N HIS A 133 13.06 20.06 7.29
CA HIS A 133 12.38 21.32 7.05
C HIS A 133 11.46 21.62 8.24
N ARG A 134 11.82 22.65 9.01
CA ARG A 134 11.13 23.04 10.25
C ARG A 134 9.64 23.29 10.00
N GLY A 135 8.79 22.71 10.84
CA GLY A 135 7.34 22.86 10.78
C GLY A 135 6.64 22.14 9.62
N PHE A 136 7.38 21.47 8.74
CA PHE A 136 6.78 20.79 7.59
C PHE A 136 6.17 19.44 7.96
N ASP A 137 6.91 18.62 8.71
CA ASP A 137 6.44 17.32 9.22
C ASP A 137 5.98 17.46 10.67
N GLU A 138 4.75 17.94 10.84
CA GLU A 138 4.17 18.18 12.17
C GLU A 138 4.11 16.91 13.04
N GLN A 139 3.90 15.75 12.40
CA GLN A 139 3.81 14.47 13.10
C GLN A 139 5.18 14.04 13.63
N ALA A 140 6.22 14.07 12.80
CA ALA A 140 7.57 13.74 13.25
C ALA A 140 8.07 14.71 14.32
N GLU A 141 7.80 16.02 14.18
CA GLU A 141 8.18 16.98 15.23
C GLU A 141 7.47 16.71 16.55
N ALA A 142 6.17 16.38 16.52
CA ALA A 142 5.43 16.00 17.72
C ALA A 142 5.98 14.71 18.36
N ASP A 143 6.28 13.68 17.56
CA ASP A 143 6.79 12.40 18.05
C ASP A 143 8.22 12.49 18.60
N ILE A 144 9.12 13.21 17.90
CA ILE A 144 10.51 13.45 18.33
C ILE A 144 10.54 14.26 19.63
N SER A 145 9.60 15.19 19.81
CA SER A 145 9.53 16.05 21.00
C SER A 145 8.94 15.36 22.23
N ARG A 146 8.40 14.15 22.08
CA ARG A 146 7.81 13.40 23.19
C ARG A 146 8.91 12.80 24.09
N PRO A 147 8.73 12.79 25.42
CA PRO A 147 9.56 12.00 26.32
C PRO A 147 9.58 10.51 25.94
N ASP A 148 10.66 9.82 26.32
CA ASP A 148 10.85 8.37 26.14
C ASP A 148 10.81 7.88 24.67
N THR A 149 10.97 8.77 23.69
CA THR A 149 11.14 8.40 22.29
C THR A 149 12.57 7.89 22.04
N PHE A 150 12.70 6.67 21.52
CA PHE A 150 13.99 6.17 21.06
C PHE A 150 14.38 6.90 19.77
N LEU A 151 15.56 7.51 19.77
CA LEU A 151 16.09 8.33 18.68
C LEU A 151 17.42 7.76 18.21
N SER A 152 17.69 7.85 16.91
CA SER A 152 18.95 7.45 16.30
C SER A 152 19.30 8.38 15.13
N ASN A 153 20.60 8.62 14.95
CA ASN A 153 21.14 9.51 13.90
C ASN A 153 20.63 10.97 13.97
N PHE A 154 20.43 11.50 15.18
CA PHE A 154 20.26 12.94 15.43
C PHE A 154 21.52 13.52 16.07
N GLU A 155 21.78 14.80 15.83
CA GLU A 155 22.90 15.50 16.45
C GLU A 155 22.58 15.81 17.93
N PRO A 156 23.44 15.46 18.90
CA PRO A 156 23.25 15.83 20.29
C PRO A 156 23.56 17.32 20.47
N LEU A 157 22.54 18.14 20.66
CA LEU A 157 22.68 19.58 20.81
C LEU A 157 22.89 19.94 22.29
N SER A 158 23.99 20.62 22.57
CA SER A 158 24.26 21.21 23.88
C SER A 158 23.30 22.38 24.16
N ARG A 159 23.18 22.76 25.43
CA ARG A 159 22.41 23.95 25.84
C ARG A 159 22.81 25.22 25.07
N ALA A 160 24.10 25.44 24.83
CA ALA A 160 24.59 26.60 24.10
C ALA A 160 24.13 26.58 22.63
N GLN A 161 24.15 25.42 21.98
CA GLN A 161 23.64 25.27 20.61
C GLN A 161 22.12 25.48 20.55
N VAL A 162 21.37 24.97 21.52
CA VAL A 162 19.92 25.22 21.59
C VAL A 162 19.62 26.69 21.84
N GLN A 163 20.37 27.38 22.70
CA GLN A 163 20.22 28.82 22.89
C GLN A 163 20.46 29.59 21.57
N GLN A 164 21.48 29.22 20.79
CA GLN A 164 21.71 29.80 19.47
C GLN A 164 20.55 29.57 18.49
N LEU A 165 19.83 28.44 18.61
CA LEU A 165 18.61 28.21 17.82
C LEU A 165 17.49 29.15 18.24
N LEU A 166 17.28 29.34 19.55
CA LEU A 166 16.27 30.26 20.09
C LEU A 166 16.53 31.72 19.71
N ASP A 167 17.80 32.13 19.71
CA ASP A 167 18.20 33.51 19.38
C ASP A 167 17.92 33.84 17.90
N LYS A 168 17.84 32.83 17.03
CA LYS A 168 17.39 32.96 15.63
C LYS A 168 15.87 32.92 15.57
N VAL A 169 15.23 33.98 16.06
CA VAL A 169 13.77 34.03 16.28
C VAL A 169 12.95 33.65 15.04
N VAL A 170 13.34 34.11 13.84
CA VAL A 170 12.61 33.82 12.59
C VAL A 170 12.66 32.32 12.26
N ASP A 171 13.86 31.75 12.19
CA ASP A 171 14.11 30.32 12.00
C ASP A 171 13.41 29.46 13.05
N PHE A 172 13.43 29.90 14.31
CA PHE A 172 12.82 29.20 15.41
C PHE A 172 11.29 29.21 15.32
N ASP A 173 10.70 30.27 14.77
CA ASP A 173 9.27 30.38 14.58
C ASP A 173 8.71 29.40 13.53
N GLU A 174 9.57 28.85 12.67
CA GLU A 174 9.17 27.83 11.68
C GLU A 174 8.87 26.47 12.33
N TYR A 175 9.41 26.15 13.51
CA TYR A 175 9.11 24.88 14.18
C TYR A 175 7.64 24.80 14.64
N THR A 176 7.13 23.58 14.75
CA THR A 176 5.86 23.33 15.45
C THR A 176 5.99 23.59 16.95
N GLU A 177 4.85 23.87 17.61
CA GLU A 177 4.86 24.17 19.04
C GLU A 177 5.38 23.01 19.93
N PRO A 178 5.16 21.72 19.63
CA PRO A 178 5.84 20.63 20.36
C PRO A 178 7.37 20.76 20.38
N MET A 179 7.99 20.99 19.22
CA MET A 179 9.45 21.13 19.10
C MET A 179 9.95 22.42 19.75
N LYS A 180 9.20 23.53 19.59
CA LYS A 180 9.52 24.79 20.25
C LYS A 180 9.53 24.63 21.78
N ARG A 181 8.54 23.94 22.36
CA ARG A 181 8.48 23.69 23.80
C ARG A 181 9.67 22.86 24.28
N LEU A 182 9.99 21.75 23.61
CA LEU A 182 11.16 20.92 23.94
C LEU A 182 12.43 21.78 24.05
N LEU A 183 12.70 22.59 23.03
CA LEU A 183 13.93 23.38 22.95
C LEU A 183 13.94 24.56 23.95
N ARG A 184 12.81 25.26 24.14
CA ARG A 184 12.70 26.33 25.16
C ARG A 184 12.88 25.77 26.57
N ASP A 185 12.22 24.66 26.88
CA ASP A 185 12.24 24.05 28.21
C ASP A 185 13.65 23.54 28.54
N PHE A 186 14.32 22.88 27.59
CA PHE A 186 15.71 22.45 27.74
C PHE A 186 16.68 23.63 27.96
N ALA A 187 16.52 24.73 27.22
CA ALA A 187 17.39 25.90 27.37
C ALA A 187 17.18 26.62 28.71
N ALA A 188 15.92 26.73 29.17
CA ALA A 188 15.57 27.38 30.42
C ALA A 188 15.94 26.53 31.64
N ASN A 189 15.58 25.25 31.62
CA ASN A 189 15.66 24.32 32.75
C ASN A 189 16.28 22.99 32.32
N PRO A 190 17.59 22.93 32.05
CA PRO A 190 18.25 21.71 31.57
C PRO A 190 18.21 20.62 32.66
N THR A 191 17.45 19.54 32.41
CA THR A 191 17.43 18.32 33.23
C THR A 191 18.34 17.22 32.67
N THR A 192 18.85 17.41 31.45
CA THR A 192 19.78 16.53 30.74
C THR A 192 20.93 17.34 30.14
N GLU A 193 21.96 16.66 29.64
CA GLU A 193 23.11 17.30 28.98
C GLU A 193 22.82 17.69 27.51
N TRP A 194 21.91 16.96 26.85
CA TRP A 194 21.67 17.06 25.41
C TRP A 194 20.17 17.14 25.09
N ALA A 195 19.85 17.84 24.00
CA ALA A 195 18.56 17.79 23.32
C ALA A 195 18.75 17.44 21.84
N VAL A 196 17.67 17.08 21.16
CA VAL A 196 17.65 16.87 19.70
C VAL A 196 16.68 17.82 19.04
N SER A 197 16.82 18.00 17.73
CA SER A 197 15.92 18.79 16.90
C SER A 197 15.65 18.03 15.60
N SER A 198 14.41 18.12 15.10
CA SER A 198 14.00 17.56 13.81
C SER A 198 14.91 18.01 12.66
N ALA A 199 15.32 19.29 12.68
CA ALA A 199 16.16 19.89 11.65
C ALA A 199 17.66 19.57 11.76
N HIS A 200 18.08 18.81 12.77
CA HIS A 200 19.49 18.51 13.03
C HIS A 200 19.77 17.00 13.07
N PRO A 201 19.73 16.30 11.92
CA PRO A 201 20.28 14.96 11.81
C PRO A 201 21.77 14.95 12.17
N ARG A 202 22.26 13.79 12.62
CA ARG A 202 23.66 13.57 12.94
C ARG A 202 24.57 13.97 11.78
N VAL A 203 25.65 14.66 12.07
CA VAL A 203 26.68 14.95 11.06
C VAL A 203 27.57 13.74 10.82
N VAL A 204 27.67 13.30 9.56
CA VAL A 204 28.55 12.22 9.09
C VAL A 204 29.37 12.78 7.94
N ASP A 205 30.71 12.70 8.05
CA ASP A 205 31.65 13.27 7.06
C ASP A 205 31.35 14.73 6.69
N GLY A 206 30.99 15.53 7.70
CA GLY A 206 30.70 16.96 7.55
C GLY A 206 29.35 17.31 6.93
N LYS A 207 28.47 16.32 6.70
CA LYS A 207 27.11 16.55 6.16
C LYS A 207 26.04 15.92 7.06
N PRO A 208 24.83 16.52 7.15
CA PRO A 208 23.71 15.87 7.83
C PRO A 208 23.40 14.51 7.22
N SER A 209 23.21 13.51 8.07
CA SER A 209 22.79 12.17 7.66
C SER A 209 21.44 12.23 6.93
N LYS A 210 21.32 11.47 5.85
CA LYS A 210 20.04 11.24 5.13
C LYS A 210 19.21 10.11 5.73
N ASN A 211 19.55 9.66 6.95
CA ASN A 211 18.86 8.56 7.63
C ASN A 211 18.64 8.87 9.12
N PRO A 212 18.01 10.01 9.49
CA PRO A 212 17.52 10.22 10.85
C PRO A 212 16.44 9.17 11.16
N ARG A 213 16.37 8.71 12.41
CA ARG A 213 15.44 7.63 12.79
C ARG A 213 14.85 7.83 14.17
N TYR A 214 13.58 7.48 14.33
CA TYR A 214 12.92 7.40 15.64
C TYR A 214 11.94 6.23 15.69
N LEU A 215 11.64 5.73 16.89
CA LEU A 215 10.55 4.76 17.10
C LEU A 215 9.25 5.49 17.38
N GLN A 216 8.37 5.54 16.39
CA GLN A 216 7.02 6.07 16.49
C GLN A 216 6.12 5.06 17.23
N ILE A 217 5.29 5.51 18.17
CA ILE A 217 4.24 4.66 18.73
C ILE A 217 3.21 4.41 17.63
N ARG A 218 2.79 3.15 17.43
CA ARG A 218 1.83 2.82 16.37
C ARG A 218 0.58 3.72 16.45
N PRO A 219 0.20 4.42 15.36
CA PRO A 219 -0.88 5.42 15.36
C PRO A 219 -2.24 4.94 15.87
N ASP A 220 -2.61 3.67 15.66
CA ASP A 220 -3.84 3.07 16.17
C ASP A 220 -3.85 2.94 17.71
N ILE A 221 -2.67 2.84 18.32
CA ILE A 221 -2.47 2.83 19.78
C ILE A 221 -2.40 4.27 20.30
N ALA A 222 -1.63 5.14 19.64
CA ALA A 222 -1.49 6.54 20.02
C ALA A 222 -2.84 7.29 19.94
N ASN A 223 -3.64 7.00 18.91
CA ASN A 223 -4.97 7.56 18.70
C ASN A 223 -6.08 6.51 18.97
N ALA A 224 -6.03 5.89 20.16
CA ALA A 224 -6.95 4.82 20.56
C ALA A 224 -8.45 5.15 20.40
N ARG A 225 -8.81 6.44 20.47
CA ARG A 225 -10.19 6.90 20.26
C ARG A 225 -10.69 6.61 18.83
N ASP A 226 -9.86 6.85 17.82
CA ASP A 226 -10.27 6.66 16.43
C ASP A 226 -10.40 5.17 16.10
N THR A 227 -9.50 4.34 16.64
CA THR A 227 -9.60 2.88 16.61
C THR A 227 -10.90 2.40 17.26
N TYR A 228 -11.21 2.87 18.47
CA TYR A 228 -12.46 2.52 19.17
C TYR A 228 -13.72 2.92 18.38
N LEU A 229 -13.72 4.11 17.78
CA LEU A 229 -14.83 4.58 16.95
C LEU A 229 -15.00 3.74 15.68
N ALA A 230 -13.90 3.37 15.02
CA ALA A 230 -13.93 2.50 13.84
C ALA A 230 -14.47 1.10 14.16
N GLU A 231 -14.03 0.50 15.26
CA GLU A 231 -14.53 -0.78 15.74
C GLU A 231 -16.01 -0.72 16.11
N THR A 232 -16.41 0.31 16.87
CA THR A 232 -17.81 0.51 17.26
C THR A 232 -18.71 0.70 16.04
N ALA A 233 -18.29 1.51 15.07
CA ALA A 233 -19.04 1.73 13.83
C ALA A 233 -19.17 0.43 13.03
N ALA A 234 -18.10 -0.38 12.94
CA ALA A 234 -18.14 -1.67 12.25
C ALA A 234 -19.08 -2.67 12.95
N ARG A 235 -19.08 -2.72 14.29
CA ARG A 235 -20.00 -3.56 15.07
C ARG A 235 -21.45 -3.17 14.83
N LEU A 236 -21.77 -1.89 14.95
CA LEU A 236 -23.13 -1.38 14.70
C LEU A 236 -23.58 -1.66 13.27
N TYR A 237 -22.68 -1.49 12.29
CA TYR A 237 -22.97 -1.76 10.89
C TYR A 237 -23.28 -3.23 10.61
N ARG A 238 -22.58 -4.15 11.29
CA ARG A 238 -22.70 -5.60 11.07
C ARG A 238 -23.63 -6.30 12.07
N GLY A 239 -24.13 -5.59 13.09
CA GLY A 239 -24.99 -6.14 14.13
C GLY A 239 -24.25 -7.04 15.14
N ILE A 240 -22.98 -6.76 15.43
CA ILE A 240 -22.12 -7.59 16.28
C ILE A 240 -22.16 -7.09 17.72
N ASN A 241 -22.29 -8.01 18.68
CA ASN A 241 -22.29 -7.66 20.11
C ASN A 241 -20.91 -7.17 20.59
N SER A 242 -20.86 -6.46 21.72
CA SER A 242 -19.60 -5.88 22.22
C SER A 242 -18.59 -6.92 22.71
N ASP A 243 -19.07 -8.08 23.15
CA ASP A 243 -18.28 -9.21 23.68
C ASP A 243 -17.84 -10.21 22.60
N GLU A 244 -18.38 -10.09 21.38
CA GLU A 244 -18.01 -10.95 20.25
C GLU A 244 -16.74 -10.46 19.52
N PRO A 245 -15.95 -11.36 18.91
CA PRO A 245 -14.81 -10.97 18.08
C PRO A 245 -15.22 -10.10 16.89
N LEU A 246 -14.42 -9.09 16.57
CA LEU A 246 -14.56 -8.28 15.35
C LEU A 246 -13.38 -8.54 14.42
N HIS A 247 -13.67 -8.81 13.16
CA HIS A 247 -12.67 -9.11 12.15
C HIS A 247 -12.66 -8.07 11.02
N PHE A 248 -11.47 -7.60 10.65
CA PHE A 248 -11.24 -6.73 9.50
C PHE A 248 -10.41 -7.49 8.45
N PRO A 249 -11.05 -8.28 7.56
CA PRO A 249 -10.33 -8.91 6.47
C PRO A 249 -9.87 -7.87 5.44
N VAL A 250 -8.82 -8.22 4.70
CA VAL A 250 -8.42 -7.48 3.50
C VAL A 250 -9.59 -7.46 2.51
N ASN A 251 -9.85 -6.30 1.90
CA ASN A 251 -10.88 -6.16 0.87
C ASN A 251 -10.31 -5.75 -0.50
N ALA A 252 -9.09 -5.22 -0.54
CA ALA A 252 -8.41 -4.84 -1.78
C ALA A 252 -6.89 -4.89 -1.58
N VAL A 253 -6.15 -5.22 -2.64
CA VAL A 253 -4.68 -5.25 -2.65
C VAL A 253 -4.19 -4.29 -3.73
N LEU A 254 -3.48 -3.24 -3.30
CA LEU A 254 -2.98 -2.18 -4.16
C LEU A 254 -1.50 -1.93 -3.88
N SER A 255 -0.63 -2.47 -4.74
CA SER A 255 0.82 -2.33 -4.57
C SER A 255 1.33 -1.00 -5.09
N GLY A 256 2.25 -0.37 -4.37
CA GLY A 256 2.94 0.82 -4.86
C GLY A 256 4.02 0.48 -5.89
N ARG A 257 4.14 1.29 -6.94
CA ARG A 257 5.22 1.22 -7.94
C ARG A 257 5.93 2.55 -8.00
N ARG A 258 7.22 2.57 -7.72
CA ARG A 258 8.01 3.80 -7.80
C ARG A 258 8.57 3.96 -9.21
N GLY A 259 7.88 4.74 -10.03
CA GLY A 259 8.34 5.17 -11.34
C GLY A 259 9.49 6.18 -11.24
N SER A 260 10.39 6.14 -12.21
CA SER A 260 11.47 7.11 -12.37
C SER A 260 11.68 7.42 -13.85
N PRO A 261 12.07 8.66 -14.20
CA PRO A 261 12.61 8.95 -15.53
C PRO A 261 13.93 8.18 -15.73
N ALA A 262 14.42 8.17 -16.97
CA ALA A 262 15.76 7.66 -17.25
C ALA A 262 16.82 8.57 -16.59
N ASP A 263 17.90 7.96 -16.10
CA ASP A 263 19.07 8.70 -15.61
C ASP A 263 20.34 8.12 -16.26
N PRO A 264 20.83 8.76 -17.33
CA PRO A 264 22.03 8.32 -18.02
C PRO A 264 23.29 8.32 -17.14
N SER A 265 23.36 9.16 -16.11
CA SER A 265 24.57 9.29 -15.27
C SER A 265 24.86 8.02 -14.45
N ILE A 266 23.82 7.25 -14.14
CA ILE A 266 23.89 5.99 -13.41
C ILE A 266 23.41 4.80 -14.25
N HIS A 267 23.27 4.98 -15.57
CA HIS A 267 22.78 3.96 -16.51
C HIS A 267 21.40 3.39 -16.12
N LEU A 268 20.53 4.23 -15.55
CA LEU A 268 19.19 3.83 -15.15
C LEU A 268 18.21 3.97 -16.33
N PRO A 269 17.61 2.87 -16.83
CA PRO A 269 16.55 2.96 -17.83
C PRO A 269 15.27 3.61 -17.27
N PRO A 270 14.35 4.10 -18.11
CA PRO A 270 13.10 4.69 -17.64
C PRO A 270 12.15 3.63 -17.05
N LEU A 271 11.66 3.83 -15.83
CA LEU A 271 10.71 2.92 -15.15
C LEU A 271 9.28 3.48 -15.07
N ALA A 272 9.09 4.75 -15.43
CA ALA A 272 7.80 5.44 -15.37
C ALA A 272 6.85 5.08 -16.54
N VAL A 273 6.71 3.80 -16.88
CA VAL A 273 5.83 3.32 -17.96
C VAL A 273 4.39 3.06 -17.52
N TYR A 274 4.12 3.15 -16.23
CA TYR A 274 2.79 2.94 -15.67
C TYR A 274 1.98 4.23 -15.66
N ASN A 275 0.69 4.11 -15.91
CA ASN A 275 -0.29 5.15 -15.63
C ASN A 275 -0.60 5.21 -14.12
N PRO A 276 -1.46 6.14 -13.63
CA PRO A 276 -1.75 6.27 -12.20
C PRO A 276 -2.17 4.98 -11.48
N ILE A 277 -3.00 4.15 -12.12
CA ILE A 277 -3.57 2.93 -11.55
C ILE A 277 -3.65 1.84 -12.63
N HIS A 278 -2.91 0.75 -12.42
CA HIS A 278 -2.98 -0.45 -13.23
C HIS A 278 -3.71 -1.58 -12.51
N TYR A 279 -4.37 -2.44 -13.28
CA TYR A 279 -4.85 -3.76 -12.85
C TYR A 279 -4.04 -4.81 -13.57
N GLN A 280 -3.48 -5.77 -12.84
CA GLN A 280 -2.77 -6.91 -13.44
C GLN A 280 -3.47 -8.20 -13.05
N GLU A 281 -3.73 -9.04 -14.03
CA GLU A 281 -4.10 -10.42 -13.79
C GLU A 281 -2.93 -11.14 -13.11
N LEU A 282 -3.20 -12.27 -12.45
CA LEU A 282 -2.21 -12.95 -11.62
C LEU A 282 -0.89 -13.30 -12.35
N PRO A 283 -0.86 -13.71 -13.63
CA PRO A 283 0.39 -13.92 -14.36
C PRO A 283 1.30 -12.69 -14.37
N GLU A 284 0.80 -11.55 -14.85
CA GLU A 284 1.56 -10.29 -14.95
C GLU A 284 1.91 -9.74 -13.57
N LEU A 285 0.97 -9.83 -12.61
CA LEU A 285 1.20 -9.41 -11.24
C LEU A 285 2.35 -10.20 -10.61
N PHE A 286 2.40 -11.51 -10.81
CA PHE A 286 3.47 -12.34 -10.26
C PHE A 286 4.79 -12.20 -11.00
N MET A 287 4.81 -11.89 -12.30
CA MET A 287 6.06 -11.49 -12.96
C MET A 287 6.67 -10.25 -12.31
N ASP A 288 5.83 -9.30 -11.89
CA ASP A 288 6.29 -8.14 -11.14
C ASP A 288 6.70 -8.49 -9.71
N TYR A 289 5.88 -9.22 -8.96
CA TYR A 289 6.18 -9.60 -7.58
C TYR A 289 7.43 -10.48 -7.44
N ILE A 290 7.77 -11.29 -8.44
CA ILE A 290 9.03 -12.05 -8.48
C ILE A 290 10.24 -11.10 -8.57
N CYS A 291 10.08 -9.97 -9.26
CA CYS A 291 11.18 -9.08 -9.59
C CYS A 291 11.33 -7.90 -8.62
N SER A 292 10.21 -7.29 -8.21
CA SER A 292 10.15 -6.08 -7.40
C SER A 292 11.18 -5.04 -7.84
N LEU A 293 10.98 -4.54 -9.06
CA LEU A 293 11.95 -3.65 -9.72
C LEU A 293 11.96 -2.27 -9.08
N THR A 294 13.14 -1.68 -8.98
CA THR A 294 13.35 -0.36 -8.42
C THR A 294 14.37 0.44 -9.22
N GLY A 295 14.13 1.75 -9.33
CA GLY A 295 15.09 2.69 -9.91
C GLY A 295 16.20 3.11 -8.94
N LYS A 296 16.12 2.72 -7.65
CA LYS A 296 17.20 2.92 -6.68
C LYS A 296 18.23 1.79 -6.79
N SER A 297 19.51 2.12 -6.80
CA SER A 297 20.63 1.16 -6.90
C SER A 297 20.59 0.32 -8.19
N PRO A 298 20.78 0.95 -9.37
CA PRO A 298 20.80 0.23 -10.63
C PRO A 298 21.88 -0.85 -10.61
N SER A 299 21.54 -1.99 -11.19
CA SER A 299 22.50 -3.05 -11.47
C SER A 299 23.45 -2.65 -12.61
N THR A 300 24.52 -3.42 -12.83
CA THR A 300 25.43 -3.23 -13.97
C THR A 300 24.73 -3.32 -15.34
N THR A 301 23.52 -3.88 -15.41
CA THR A 301 22.78 -4.13 -16.66
C THR A 301 21.34 -3.59 -16.65
N GLY A 302 20.99 -2.59 -15.83
CA GLY A 302 19.64 -2.01 -15.77
C GLY A 302 19.08 -1.86 -14.35
N PHE A 303 17.76 -2.06 -14.18
CA PHE A 303 17.09 -1.87 -12.88
C PHE A 303 17.69 -2.66 -11.72
N GLY A 304 17.62 -2.09 -10.52
CA GLY A 304 17.78 -2.84 -9.28
C GLY A 304 16.57 -3.75 -9.05
N SER A 305 16.76 -4.85 -8.32
CA SER A 305 15.69 -5.75 -7.88
C SER A 305 15.78 -5.90 -6.37
N GLU A 306 14.67 -5.63 -5.69
CA GLU A 306 14.49 -5.91 -4.26
C GLU A 306 14.18 -7.40 -4.00
N GLY A 307 14.18 -8.20 -5.07
CA GLY A 307 13.82 -9.62 -5.15
C GLY A 307 12.37 -9.89 -4.76
N ALA A 308 12.01 -11.18 -4.74
CA ALA A 308 10.62 -11.60 -4.54
C ALA A 308 9.94 -10.87 -3.38
N LEU A 309 8.80 -10.23 -3.67
CA LEU A 309 7.94 -9.54 -2.72
C LEU A 309 8.66 -8.46 -1.90
N THR A 310 9.69 -7.81 -2.47
CA THR A 310 10.59 -6.85 -1.79
C THR A 310 11.31 -7.43 -0.56
N LYS A 311 11.47 -8.76 -0.49
CA LYS A 311 11.96 -9.46 0.72
C LYS A 311 13.38 -10.03 0.59
N ARG A 312 14.12 -9.79 -0.48
CA ARG A 312 15.48 -10.34 -0.66
C ARG A 312 16.39 -10.07 0.56
N PRO A 313 16.43 -8.87 1.17
CA PRO A 313 17.29 -8.62 2.34
C PRO A 313 16.82 -9.30 3.63
N PHE A 314 15.59 -9.83 3.66
CA PHE A 314 14.90 -10.30 4.87
C PHE A 314 14.51 -11.77 4.81
N ASN A 315 14.82 -12.47 3.71
CA ASN A 315 14.48 -13.87 3.53
C ASN A 315 15.74 -14.74 3.51
N ALA A 316 15.92 -15.50 4.59
CA ALA A 316 17.03 -16.46 4.73
C ALA A 316 16.74 -17.82 4.05
N LEU A 317 15.57 -17.98 3.42
CA LEU A 317 15.12 -19.19 2.74
C LEU A 317 14.99 -18.95 1.22
N PRO A 318 14.94 -20.01 0.41
CA PRO A 318 14.66 -19.88 -1.02
C PRO A 318 13.35 -19.10 -1.24
N PRO A 319 13.36 -18.00 -2.03
CA PRO A 319 12.22 -17.10 -2.19
C PRO A 319 11.00 -17.77 -2.83
N ILE A 320 11.20 -18.91 -3.50
CA ILE A 320 10.13 -19.69 -4.12
C ILE A 320 9.05 -20.15 -3.12
N ILE A 321 9.43 -20.37 -1.85
CA ILE A 321 8.49 -20.72 -0.78
C ILE A 321 7.47 -19.57 -0.58
N ASP A 322 7.97 -18.35 -0.50
CA ASP A 322 7.13 -17.16 -0.31
C ASP A 322 6.26 -16.89 -1.54
N LEU A 323 6.80 -17.07 -2.75
CA LEU A 323 6.05 -16.93 -3.99
C LEU A 323 4.92 -17.95 -4.12
N ASN A 324 5.16 -19.23 -3.79
CA ASN A 324 4.14 -20.26 -3.75
C ASN A 324 3.01 -19.89 -2.77
N ASN A 325 3.36 -19.46 -1.55
CA ASN A 325 2.40 -19.06 -0.53
C ASN A 325 1.58 -17.83 -0.95
N ALA A 326 2.24 -16.81 -1.50
CA ALA A 326 1.60 -15.59 -1.97
C ALA A 326 0.62 -15.89 -3.12
N LEU A 327 1.01 -16.73 -4.08
CA LEU A 327 0.15 -17.07 -5.21
C LEU A 327 -1.07 -17.87 -4.79
N VAL A 328 -0.89 -18.90 -3.95
CA VAL A 328 -2.01 -19.67 -3.41
C VAL A 328 -2.98 -18.75 -2.65
N SER A 329 -2.46 -17.82 -1.84
CA SER A 329 -3.30 -16.82 -1.16
C SER A 329 -4.07 -15.95 -2.16
N ALA A 330 -3.43 -15.45 -3.21
CA ALA A 330 -4.06 -14.58 -4.20
C ALA A 330 -5.20 -15.31 -4.95
N ILE A 331 -4.95 -16.56 -5.37
CA ILE A 331 -5.96 -17.39 -6.05
C ILE A 331 -7.14 -17.71 -5.13
N LEU A 332 -6.87 -18.14 -3.88
CA LEU A 332 -7.93 -18.56 -2.95
C LEU A 332 -8.84 -17.40 -2.53
N THR A 333 -8.25 -16.23 -2.30
CA THR A 333 -9.00 -15.03 -1.92
C THR A 333 -9.72 -14.39 -3.10
N GLY A 334 -9.23 -14.58 -4.32
CA GLY A 334 -9.75 -13.92 -5.51
C GLY A 334 -9.58 -12.40 -5.47
N TYR A 335 -8.60 -11.89 -4.71
CA TYR A 335 -8.33 -10.45 -4.68
C TYR A 335 -7.68 -9.99 -5.97
N ALA A 336 -8.25 -8.94 -6.56
CA ALA A 336 -7.66 -8.26 -7.72
C ALA A 336 -6.35 -7.57 -7.34
N GLY A 337 -5.31 -7.76 -8.16
CA GLY A 337 -4.02 -7.10 -8.00
C GLY A 337 -4.00 -5.77 -8.74
N PHE A 338 -4.20 -4.67 -8.01
CA PHE A 338 -3.98 -3.34 -8.55
C PHE A 338 -2.58 -2.83 -8.17
N SER A 339 -2.06 -1.90 -8.96
CA SER A 339 -0.85 -1.16 -8.64
C SER A 339 -1.01 0.33 -8.90
N THR A 340 -0.29 1.15 -8.14
CA THR A 340 -0.42 2.61 -8.15
C THR A 340 0.92 3.27 -8.37
N ALA A 341 0.98 4.25 -9.27
CA ALA A 341 2.20 4.97 -9.56
C ALA A 341 2.58 5.94 -8.42
N ALA A 342 3.86 5.93 -8.07
CA ALA A 342 4.52 6.91 -7.20
C ALA A 342 5.81 7.40 -7.87
N GLY A 343 6.30 8.56 -7.47
CA GLY A 343 7.45 9.23 -8.09
C GLY A 343 7.07 9.91 -9.39
N TYR A 344 6.89 9.15 -10.47
CA TYR A 344 6.63 9.67 -11.82
C TYR A 344 5.56 8.85 -12.58
N VAL A 345 4.81 9.53 -13.44
CA VAL A 345 3.95 8.95 -14.47
C VAL A 345 4.44 9.44 -15.84
N GLY A 346 5.05 8.55 -16.62
CA GLY A 346 5.84 8.94 -17.78
C GLY A 346 7.11 9.71 -17.40
N PRO A 347 7.96 10.06 -18.39
CA PRO A 347 9.24 10.72 -18.15
C PRO A 347 9.12 12.17 -17.66
N HIS A 348 7.96 12.83 -17.82
CA HIS A 348 7.86 14.28 -17.61
C HIS A 348 7.00 14.71 -16.41
N TYR A 349 6.10 13.86 -15.91
CA TYR A 349 5.18 14.24 -14.84
C TYR A 349 5.57 13.60 -13.52
N ARG A 350 6.14 14.42 -12.63
CA ARG A 350 6.37 14.05 -11.23
C ARG A 350 5.04 14.01 -10.49
N VAL A 351 4.86 13.00 -9.65
CA VAL A 351 3.65 12.79 -8.82
C VAL A 351 3.97 12.56 -7.35
N ASP A 352 5.23 12.36 -6.98
CA ASP A 352 5.66 12.01 -5.62
C ASP A 352 4.76 10.91 -5.03
N HIS A 353 4.03 11.21 -3.96
CA HIS A 353 3.05 10.30 -3.35
C HIS A 353 1.59 10.78 -3.50
N ASP A 354 1.33 11.77 -4.35
CA ASP A 354 0.00 12.37 -4.49
C ASP A 354 -1.06 11.34 -4.92
N ILE A 355 -0.69 10.46 -5.86
CA ILE A 355 -1.56 9.35 -6.31
C ILE A 355 -1.70 8.30 -5.19
N SER A 356 -0.61 7.96 -4.49
CA SER A 356 -0.64 7.01 -3.38
C SER A 356 -1.63 7.43 -2.28
N MET A 357 -1.69 8.74 -1.98
CA MET A 357 -2.61 9.30 -0.99
C MET A 357 -4.07 9.32 -1.46
N LEU A 358 -4.30 9.44 -2.78
CA LEU A 358 -5.64 9.44 -3.37
C LEU A 358 -6.28 8.05 -3.43
N VAL A 359 -5.49 7.00 -3.58
CA VAL A 359 -6.01 5.65 -3.84
C VAL A 359 -6.95 5.14 -2.75
N PRO A 360 -6.64 5.23 -1.44
CA PRO A 360 -7.58 4.85 -0.39
C PRO A 360 -8.89 5.65 -0.46
N GLU A 361 -8.83 6.92 -0.83
CA GLU A 361 -9.99 7.79 -0.95
C GLU A 361 -10.90 7.39 -2.12
N ILE A 362 -10.31 6.95 -3.24
CA ILE A 362 -11.03 6.41 -4.40
C ILE A 362 -11.70 5.09 -4.00
N TRP A 363 -10.91 4.14 -3.50
CA TRP A 363 -11.37 2.77 -3.25
C TRP A 363 -12.50 2.73 -2.23
N CYS A 364 -12.36 3.41 -1.08
CA CYS A 364 -13.38 3.37 -0.04
C CYS A 364 -14.72 3.99 -0.47
N ARG A 365 -14.72 4.85 -1.51
CA ARG A 365 -15.91 5.50 -2.08
C ARG A 365 -16.49 4.76 -3.28
N MET A 366 -15.86 3.70 -3.78
CA MET A 366 -16.42 2.80 -4.78
C MET A 366 -17.32 1.75 -4.11
N SER A 367 -18.39 1.31 -4.76
CA SER A 367 -19.13 0.12 -4.32
C SER A 367 -18.26 -1.13 -4.47
N ILE A 368 -18.66 -2.25 -3.86
CA ILE A 368 -17.91 -3.51 -3.99
C ILE A 368 -17.90 -4.00 -5.44
N GLU A 369 -19.03 -3.92 -6.13
CA GLU A 369 -19.16 -4.23 -7.56
C GLU A 369 -18.29 -3.32 -8.43
N GLU A 370 -18.25 -2.01 -8.13
CA GLU A 370 -17.46 -1.05 -8.90
C GLU A 370 -15.94 -1.29 -8.79
N ARG A 371 -15.47 -2.04 -7.78
CA ARG A 371 -14.06 -2.41 -7.60
C ARG A 371 -13.67 -3.69 -8.33
N ASP A 372 -14.64 -4.45 -8.83
CA ASP A 372 -14.38 -5.69 -9.58
C ASP A 372 -13.74 -5.35 -10.94
N PRO A 373 -12.55 -5.90 -11.27
CA PRO A 373 -11.95 -5.72 -12.58
C PRO A 373 -12.87 -6.11 -13.74
N ALA A 374 -13.71 -7.14 -13.59
CA ALA A 374 -14.64 -7.56 -14.64
C ALA A 374 -15.68 -6.45 -14.93
N PHE A 375 -16.24 -5.84 -13.88
CA PHE A 375 -17.12 -4.69 -14.00
C PHE A 375 -16.40 -3.50 -14.66
N LEU A 376 -15.18 -3.21 -14.21
CA LEU A 376 -14.39 -2.09 -14.72
C LEU A 376 -14.04 -2.26 -16.21
N ILE A 377 -13.67 -3.46 -16.64
CA ILE A 377 -13.39 -3.78 -18.05
C ILE A 377 -14.67 -3.68 -18.88
N ALA A 378 -15.76 -4.32 -18.44
CA ALA A 378 -17.02 -4.36 -19.18
C ALA A 378 -17.62 -2.95 -19.43
N ASN A 379 -17.35 -2.00 -18.53
CA ASN A 379 -17.85 -0.63 -18.64
C ASN A 379 -16.83 0.36 -19.25
N GLY A 380 -15.65 -0.13 -19.68
CA GLY A 380 -14.60 0.70 -20.31
C GLY A 380 -13.88 1.61 -19.32
N TYR A 381 -13.88 1.27 -18.04
CA TYR A 381 -13.10 1.93 -17.00
C TYR A 381 -11.65 1.43 -16.93
N LEU A 382 -11.41 0.21 -17.42
CA LEU A 382 -10.07 -0.34 -17.66
C LEU A 382 -9.89 -0.63 -19.16
N GLU A 383 -8.70 -0.33 -19.69
CA GLU A 383 -8.28 -0.75 -21.04
C GLU A 383 -7.05 -1.67 -20.94
N LYS A 384 -6.98 -2.71 -21.77
CA LYS A 384 -5.81 -3.60 -21.84
C LYS A 384 -4.65 -2.85 -22.51
N VAL A 385 -3.46 -2.98 -21.97
CA VAL A 385 -2.23 -2.54 -22.65
C VAL A 385 -1.83 -3.66 -23.60
N GLU A 386 -1.66 -3.34 -24.88
CA GLU A 386 -1.35 -4.33 -25.92
C GLU A 386 0.12 -4.25 -26.33
N ASP A 387 0.68 -5.39 -26.72
CA ASP A 387 1.98 -5.44 -27.36
C ASP A 387 1.95 -4.74 -28.73
N PHE A 388 3.04 -4.06 -29.09
CA PHE A 388 3.17 -3.34 -30.36
C PHE A 388 4.58 -3.44 -30.93
N ASP A 389 4.73 -3.14 -32.22
CA ASP A 389 6.03 -3.12 -32.88
C ASP A 389 6.57 -1.69 -32.93
N PHE A 390 7.83 -1.52 -32.54
CA PHE A 390 8.52 -0.24 -32.57
C PHE A 390 9.96 -0.43 -33.06
N GLN A 391 10.34 0.31 -34.11
CA GLN A 391 11.67 0.25 -34.72
C GLN A 391 12.16 -1.19 -35.04
N GLY A 392 11.25 -2.03 -35.53
CA GLY A 392 11.56 -3.43 -35.92
C GLY A 392 11.67 -4.41 -34.75
N SER A 393 11.39 -3.99 -33.52
CA SER A 393 11.35 -4.85 -32.32
C SER A 393 9.96 -4.89 -31.72
N ARG A 394 9.56 -6.07 -31.23
CA ARG A 394 8.31 -6.26 -30.49
C ARG A 394 8.46 -5.74 -29.07
N VAL A 395 7.61 -4.80 -28.66
CA VAL A 395 7.52 -4.28 -27.30
C VAL A 395 6.43 -5.05 -26.55
N LEU A 396 6.80 -5.78 -25.50
CA LEU A 396 5.89 -6.64 -24.74
C LEU A 396 5.11 -5.86 -23.67
N ALA A 397 4.40 -4.81 -24.07
CA ALA A 397 3.68 -3.91 -23.17
C ALA A 397 2.46 -4.57 -22.50
N SER A 398 1.96 -5.69 -23.02
CA SER A 398 0.92 -6.51 -22.37
C SER A 398 1.28 -6.97 -20.97
N ARG A 399 2.58 -7.06 -20.63
CA ARG A 399 3.05 -7.37 -19.27
C ARG A 399 2.63 -6.33 -18.22
N LEU A 400 2.22 -5.14 -18.64
CA LEU A 400 1.70 -4.09 -17.76
C LEU A 400 0.22 -4.29 -17.40
N GLY A 401 -0.47 -5.27 -18.01
CA GLY A 401 -1.86 -5.61 -17.74
C GLY A 401 -2.84 -4.59 -18.31
N TYR A 402 -3.75 -4.14 -17.46
CA TYR A 402 -4.78 -3.15 -17.76
C TYR A 402 -4.49 -1.85 -17.02
N ARG A 403 -5.07 -0.76 -17.50
CA ARG A 403 -4.87 0.57 -16.93
C ARG A 403 -6.17 1.36 -16.89
N ILE A 404 -6.31 2.28 -15.93
CA ILE A 404 -7.51 3.13 -15.84
C ILE A 404 -7.68 4.05 -17.06
N THR A 405 -8.92 4.34 -17.44
CA THR A 405 -9.26 5.21 -18.56
C THR A 405 -9.75 6.60 -18.11
N ALA A 406 -9.95 7.51 -19.06
CA ALA A 406 -10.60 8.80 -18.78
C ALA A 406 -12.00 8.64 -18.19
N ARG A 407 -12.73 7.56 -18.54
CA ARG A 407 -14.04 7.25 -17.95
C ARG A 407 -13.93 6.88 -16.49
N PHE A 408 -12.87 6.15 -16.10
CA PHE A 408 -12.62 5.84 -14.68
C PHE A 408 -12.36 7.13 -13.92
N ALA A 409 -11.47 7.98 -14.44
CA ALA A 409 -11.15 9.26 -13.82
C ALA A 409 -12.41 10.11 -13.63
N ASP A 410 -13.20 10.33 -14.68
CA ASP A 410 -14.43 11.11 -14.63
C ASP A 410 -15.43 10.56 -13.59
N ARG A 411 -15.69 9.25 -13.63
CA ARG A 411 -16.69 8.60 -12.77
C ARG A 411 -16.30 8.57 -11.29
N PHE A 412 -15.07 8.16 -10.99
CA PHE A 412 -14.67 7.82 -9.62
C PHE A 412 -13.94 8.97 -8.93
N LEU A 413 -13.12 9.77 -9.65
CA LEU A 413 -12.58 11.00 -9.08
C LEU A 413 -13.68 12.06 -8.89
N GLY A 414 -14.79 11.97 -9.61
CA GLY A 414 -15.97 12.84 -9.41
C GLY A 414 -16.63 12.69 -8.04
N ARG A 415 -16.22 11.70 -7.23
CA ARG A 415 -16.61 11.54 -5.81
C ARG A 415 -15.70 12.31 -4.86
N ILE A 416 -14.58 12.84 -5.35
CA ILE A 416 -13.56 13.53 -4.56
C ILE A 416 -13.41 14.98 -5.04
N PHE A 417 -13.38 15.18 -6.35
CA PHE A 417 -13.09 16.46 -6.99
C PHE A 417 -14.30 17.03 -7.72
N GLU A 418 -14.39 18.35 -7.79
CA GLU A 418 -15.45 19.03 -8.56
C GLU A 418 -15.26 18.86 -10.08
N THR A 419 -14.02 18.62 -10.53
CA THR A 419 -13.66 18.60 -11.95
C THR A 419 -12.76 17.40 -12.25
N PRO A 420 -13.33 16.19 -12.30
CA PRO A 420 -12.53 14.97 -12.33
C PRO A 420 -11.79 14.74 -13.66
N ASN A 421 -12.34 15.22 -14.77
CA ASN A 421 -11.82 15.00 -16.12
C ASN A 421 -10.49 15.71 -16.43
N ILE A 422 -10.04 16.65 -15.60
CA ILE A 422 -8.80 17.42 -15.79
C ILE A 422 -7.65 16.97 -14.88
N ILE A 423 -7.89 15.99 -14.01
CA ILE A 423 -6.91 15.56 -13.01
C ILE A 423 -5.86 14.68 -13.66
N PHE A 424 -6.32 13.59 -14.28
CA PHE A 424 -5.49 12.72 -15.10
C PHE A 424 -5.79 13.01 -16.57
N THR A 425 -4.96 13.88 -17.16
CA THR A 425 -5.00 14.20 -18.59
C THR A 425 -4.54 12.99 -19.42
N GLU A 426 -4.65 13.09 -20.75
CA GLU A 426 -4.20 12.03 -21.66
C GLU A 426 -2.75 11.60 -21.40
N HIS A 427 -1.85 12.56 -21.12
CA HIS A 427 -0.45 12.26 -20.81
C HIS A 427 -0.24 11.43 -19.54
N PHE A 428 -1.14 11.51 -18.56
CA PHE A 428 -1.11 10.64 -17.39
C PHE A 428 -1.70 9.28 -17.71
N LEU A 429 -2.86 9.25 -18.37
CA LEU A 429 -3.61 8.02 -18.66
C LEU A 429 -2.88 7.14 -19.68
N ARG A 430 -2.12 7.77 -20.58
CA ARG A 430 -1.34 7.16 -21.66
C ARG A 430 0.09 7.69 -21.67
N PRO A 431 0.97 7.21 -20.75
CA PRO A 431 2.35 7.70 -20.62
C PRO A 431 3.18 7.62 -21.91
N GLU A 432 2.86 6.69 -22.80
CA GLU A 432 3.47 6.55 -24.13
C GLU A 432 3.29 7.78 -25.03
N THR A 433 2.29 8.64 -24.75
CA THR A 433 2.07 9.89 -25.49
C THR A 433 3.07 10.98 -25.09
N GLN A 434 3.78 10.82 -23.98
CA GLN A 434 4.82 11.77 -23.56
C GLN A 434 6.09 11.58 -24.39
N ASP A 435 6.55 10.33 -24.51
CA ASP A 435 7.72 9.93 -25.29
C ASP A 435 7.67 8.42 -25.57
N LEU A 436 7.29 8.05 -26.80
CA LEU A 436 7.14 6.65 -27.21
C LEU A 436 8.48 5.87 -27.19
N PRO A 437 9.61 6.41 -27.69
CA PRO A 437 10.93 5.78 -27.53
C PRO A 437 11.28 5.44 -26.07
N LEU A 438 11.13 6.38 -25.13
CA LEU A 438 11.42 6.12 -23.71
C LEU A 438 10.44 5.12 -23.10
N TYR A 439 9.17 5.17 -23.47
CA TYR A 439 8.19 4.18 -23.04
C TYR A 439 8.56 2.77 -23.50
N ALA A 440 8.88 2.59 -24.79
CA ALA A 440 9.31 1.31 -25.35
C ALA A 440 10.59 0.79 -24.69
N ALA A 441 11.58 1.67 -24.48
CA ALA A 441 12.82 1.32 -23.78
C ALA A 441 12.56 0.87 -22.33
N GLY A 442 11.64 1.52 -21.62
CA GLY A 442 11.29 1.16 -20.25
C GLY A 442 10.59 -0.19 -20.15
N VAL A 443 9.65 -0.48 -21.06
CA VAL A 443 9.00 -1.80 -21.14
C VAL A 443 10.03 -2.89 -21.44
N ASN A 444 10.93 -2.68 -22.40
CA ASN A 444 11.98 -3.65 -22.72
C ASN A 444 12.91 -3.87 -21.53
N ALA A 445 13.30 -2.81 -20.82
CA ALA A 445 14.13 -2.94 -19.61
C ALA A 445 13.42 -3.74 -18.49
N ILE A 446 12.09 -3.63 -18.35
CA ILE A 446 11.32 -4.48 -17.43
C ILE A 446 11.39 -5.94 -17.87
N VAL A 447 11.20 -6.24 -19.15
CA VAL A 447 11.25 -7.60 -19.71
C VAL A 447 12.64 -8.22 -19.51
N GLU A 448 13.70 -7.47 -19.79
CA GLU A 448 15.09 -7.89 -19.60
C GLU A 448 15.40 -8.17 -18.13
N ALA A 449 14.96 -7.27 -17.23
CA ALA A 449 15.12 -7.47 -15.80
C ALA A 449 14.34 -8.69 -15.30
N GLN A 450 13.13 -8.92 -15.80
CA GLN A 450 12.34 -10.12 -15.52
C GLN A 450 13.06 -11.40 -15.97
N ALA A 451 13.63 -11.41 -17.18
CA ALA A 451 14.39 -12.54 -17.68
C ALA A 451 15.63 -12.83 -16.81
N ARG A 452 16.35 -11.78 -16.40
CA ARG A 452 17.52 -11.92 -15.53
C ARG A 452 17.16 -12.45 -14.15
N VAL A 453 16.16 -11.87 -13.49
CA VAL A 453 15.74 -12.33 -12.16
C VAL A 453 15.21 -13.76 -12.23
N ALA A 454 14.46 -14.12 -13.27
CA ALA A 454 13.97 -15.49 -13.44
C ALA A 454 15.11 -16.51 -13.57
N ARG A 455 16.22 -16.17 -14.26
CA ARG A 455 17.40 -17.04 -14.40
C ARG A 455 18.02 -17.42 -13.07
N GLU A 456 18.01 -16.53 -12.07
CA GLU A 456 18.56 -16.82 -10.74
C GLU A 456 17.91 -18.08 -10.11
N TYR A 457 16.61 -18.31 -10.34
CA TYR A 457 15.88 -19.48 -9.84
C TYR A 457 16.25 -20.79 -10.56
N PHE A 458 16.75 -20.69 -11.80
CA PHE A 458 17.28 -21.83 -12.53
C PHE A 458 18.71 -22.13 -12.08
N ASP A 459 19.51 -21.08 -11.88
CA ASP A 459 20.92 -21.18 -11.48
C ASP A 459 21.08 -21.84 -10.10
N ASP A 460 20.20 -21.52 -9.14
CA ASP A 460 20.20 -22.13 -7.80
C ASP A 460 19.31 -23.40 -7.69
N GLY A 461 18.63 -23.78 -8.79
CA GLY A 461 17.75 -24.94 -8.86
C GLY A 461 16.43 -24.81 -8.10
N SER A 462 16.13 -23.66 -7.50
CA SER A 462 14.89 -23.41 -6.72
C SER A 462 13.63 -23.45 -7.57
N VAL A 463 13.74 -23.29 -8.90
CA VAL A 463 12.65 -23.50 -9.86
C VAL A 463 11.98 -24.87 -9.72
N ASN A 464 12.71 -25.90 -9.26
CA ASN A 464 12.16 -27.24 -9.06
C ASN A 464 11.17 -27.32 -7.90
N ALA A 465 11.20 -26.37 -6.98
CA ALA A 465 10.26 -26.24 -5.87
C ALA A 465 9.11 -25.26 -6.17
N ALA A 466 9.10 -24.64 -7.34
CA ALA A 466 8.01 -23.77 -7.77
C ALA A 466 6.72 -24.56 -7.97
N CYS A 467 5.59 -24.01 -7.54
CA CYS A 467 4.29 -24.54 -7.95
C CYS A 467 4.14 -24.42 -9.48
N PRO A 468 3.25 -25.20 -10.13
CA PRO A 468 3.16 -25.24 -11.59
C PRO A 468 3.02 -23.86 -12.25
N GLN A 469 2.24 -22.97 -11.64
CA GLN A 469 2.01 -21.61 -12.10
C GLN A 469 3.29 -20.77 -12.07
N ILE A 470 3.99 -20.72 -10.94
CA ILE A 470 5.23 -19.94 -10.81
C ILE A 470 6.31 -20.53 -11.72
N LYS A 471 6.38 -21.86 -11.84
CA LYS A 471 7.30 -22.52 -12.78
C LYS A 471 7.06 -22.07 -14.22
N ALA A 472 5.81 -22.08 -14.67
CA ALA A 472 5.45 -21.59 -15.99
C ALA A 472 5.85 -20.13 -16.19
N LEU A 473 5.59 -19.26 -15.20
CA LEU A 473 6.00 -17.84 -15.27
C LEU A 473 7.51 -17.67 -15.34
N LEU A 474 8.29 -18.40 -14.54
CA LEU A 474 9.75 -18.33 -14.58
C LEU A 474 10.30 -18.72 -15.96
N HIS A 475 9.73 -19.74 -16.59
CA HIS A 475 10.08 -20.08 -17.97
C HIS A 475 9.66 -19.01 -18.99
N ILE A 476 8.45 -18.44 -18.87
CA ILE A 476 7.98 -17.35 -19.75
C ILE A 476 8.85 -16.11 -19.60
N MET A 477 9.25 -15.77 -18.37
CA MET A 477 10.12 -14.63 -18.09
C MET A 477 11.53 -14.86 -18.67
N ALA A 478 12.14 -16.00 -18.39
CA ALA A 478 13.52 -16.30 -18.80
C ALA A 478 13.68 -16.60 -20.30
N ASN A 479 12.71 -17.33 -20.88
CA ASN A 479 12.82 -17.94 -22.21
C ASN A 479 11.76 -17.44 -23.20
N GLY A 480 10.85 -16.57 -22.77
CA GLY A 480 9.74 -16.05 -23.58
C GLY A 480 8.49 -16.95 -23.62
N ALA A 481 8.63 -18.25 -23.35
CA ALA A 481 7.53 -19.20 -23.36
C ALA A 481 7.73 -20.37 -22.37
N TYR A 482 6.62 -21.02 -22.00
CA TYR A 482 6.59 -22.29 -21.30
C TYR A 482 5.89 -23.32 -22.18
N GLU A 483 6.59 -24.39 -22.59
CA GLU A 483 6.05 -25.40 -23.52
C GLU A 483 5.48 -24.80 -24.83
N GLY A 484 6.11 -23.72 -25.33
CA GLY A 484 5.66 -22.97 -26.51
C GLY A 484 4.50 -21.99 -26.27
N MET A 485 4.01 -21.87 -25.03
CA MET A 485 2.92 -20.99 -24.64
C MET A 485 3.43 -19.70 -23.99
N THR A 486 2.85 -18.56 -24.36
CA THR A 486 3.08 -17.25 -23.71
C THR A 486 2.11 -17.04 -22.53
N ALA A 487 2.26 -15.94 -21.79
CA ALA A 487 1.37 -15.60 -20.67
C ALA A 487 -0.11 -15.47 -21.09
N ASP A 488 -0.37 -15.00 -22.31
CA ASP A 488 -1.73 -14.84 -22.86
C ASP A 488 -2.38 -16.16 -23.29
N HIS A 489 -1.62 -17.26 -23.36
CA HIS A 489 -2.18 -18.53 -23.81
C HIS A 489 -3.28 -19.00 -22.84
N PRO A 490 -4.48 -19.41 -23.33
CA PRO A 490 -5.61 -19.77 -22.47
C PRO A 490 -5.29 -20.88 -21.45
N ALA A 491 -4.43 -21.83 -21.82
CA ALA A 491 -4.00 -22.87 -20.89
C ALA A 491 -3.14 -22.33 -19.73
N ILE A 492 -2.29 -21.32 -19.98
CA ILE A 492 -1.52 -20.66 -18.91
C ILE A 492 -2.48 -19.88 -18.01
N ARG A 493 -3.39 -19.09 -18.59
CA ARG A 493 -4.41 -18.33 -17.83
C ARG A 493 -5.27 -19.23 -16.94
N ALA A 494 -5.70 -20.39 -17.46
CA ALA A 494 -6.52 -21.36 -16.73
C ALA A 494 -5.84 -21.92 -15.47
N MET A 495 -4.50 -21.99 -15.41
CA MET A 495 -3.78 -22.48 -14.22
C MET A 495 -3.94 -21.56 -13.01
N PHE A 496 -4.31 -20.29 -13.21
CA PHE A 496 -4.44 -19.28 -12.16
C PHE A 496 -5.86 -19.17 -11.59
N THR A 497 -6.79 -20.02 -12.03
CA THR A 497 -8.16 -20.02 -11.50
C THR A 497 -8.25 -20.77 -10.18
N ARG A 498 -9.25 -20.41 -9.38
CA ARG A 498 -9.49 -21.06 -8.09
C ARG A 498 -9.91 -22.51 -8.28
N GLU A 499 -10.71 -22.79 -9.31
CA GLU A 499 -11.17 -24.12 -9.67
C GLU A 499 -9.98 -25.03 -9.99
N ALA A 500 -9.05 -24.56 -10.83
CA ALA A 500 -7.86 -25.32 -11.20
C ALA A 500 -6.95 -25.59 -9.99
N LEU A 501 -6.79 -24.61 -9.09
CA LEU A 501 -6.04 -24.79 -7.84
C LEU A 501 -6.68 -25.87 -6.96
N LEU A 502 -7.98 -25.77 -6.69
CA LEU A 502 -8.67 -26.69 -5.78
C LEU A 502 -8.74 -28.13 -6.30
N SER A 503 -8.81 -28.32 -7.62
CA SER A 503 -8.82 -29.65 -8.23
C SER A 503 -7.42 -30.26 -8.42
N SER A 504 -6.36 -29.54 -8.05
CA SER A 504 -4.99 -29.98 -8.34
C SER A 504 -4.38 -30.86 -7.26
N ASP A 505 -3.63 -31.88 -7.69
CA ASP A 505 -2.90 -32.77 -6.77
C ASP A 505 -1.84 -32.02 -5.97
N TRP A 506 -1.17 -31.03 -6.58
CA TRP A 506 -0.11 -30.28 -5.90
C TRP A 506 -0.67 -29.45 -4.73
N TYR A 507 -1.87 -28.86 -4.87
CA TYR A 507 -2.50 -28.15 -3.77
C TYR A 507 -2.94 -29.11 -2.65
N LEU A 508 -3.55 -30.24 -3.01
CA LEU A 508 -3.89 -31.29 -2.03
C LEU A 508 -2.64 -31.77 -1.27
N ASP A 509 -1.52 -31.91 -1.96
CA ASP A 509 -0.24 -32.27 -1.37
C ASP A 509 0.29 -31.20 -0.41
N ARG A 510 0.04 -29.91 -0.65
CA ARG A 510 0.33 -28.85 0.34
C ARG A 510 -0.52 -28.98 1.60
N LEU A 511 -1.79 -29.32 1.45
CA LEU A 511 -2.69 -29.50 2.60
C LEU A 511 -2.26 -30.71 3.44
N ARG A 512 -1.90 -31.82 2.79
CA ARG A 512 -1.32 -32.99 3.45
C ARG A 512 -0.01 -32.66 4.15
N ALA A 513 0.88 -31.89 3.51
CA ALA A 513 2.14 -31.45 4.12
C ALA A 513 1.90 -30.56 5.36
N LYS A 514 0.89 -29.68 5.32
CA LYS A 514 0.49 -28.87 6.48
C LYS A 514 -0.02 -29.76 7.62
N GLN A 515 -0.93 -30.69 7.34
CA GLN A 515 -1.45 -31.64 8.32
C GLN A 515 -0.32 -32.44 8.99
N GLU A 516 0.60 -33.00 8.20
CA GLU A 516 1.72 -33.77 8.74
C GLU A 516 2.61 -32.91 9.65
N ARG A 517 2.92 -31.66 9.25
CA ARG A 517 3.67 -30.73 10.09
C ARG A 517 2.96 -30.44 11.41
N ASP A 518 1.64 -30.30 11.41
CA ASP A 518 0.86 -30.11 12.63
C ASP A 518 0.86 -31.35 13.52
N ILE A 519 0.71 -32.54 12.95
CA ILE A 519 0.82 -33.81 13.68
C ILE A 519 2.17 -33.89 14.39
N GLN A 520 3.26 -33.59 13.69
CA GLN A 520 4.60 -33.62 14.27
C GLN A 520 4.79 -32.55 15.35
N LEU A 521 4.25 -31.35 15.15
CA LEU A 521 4.26 -30.27 16.14
C LEU A 521 3.54 -30.70 17.43
N TRP A 522 2.33 -31.25 17.31
CA TRP A 522 1.53 -31.64 18.47
C TRP A 522 2.08 -32.89 19.17
N LYS A 523 2.68 -33.85 18.44
CA LYS A 523 3.47 -34.93 19.05
C LYS A 523 4.65 -34.39 19.86
N ARG A 524 5.31 -33.31 19.41
CA ARG A 524 6.39 -32.65 20.16
C ARG A 524 5.86 -31.98 21.43
N HIS A 525 4.72 -31.29 21.36
CA HIS A 525 4.09 -30.69 22.54
C HIS A 525 3.73 -31.73 23.61
N VAL A 526 3.08 -32.83 23.21
CA VAL A 526 2.73 -33.94 24.12
C VAL A 526 3.99 -34.50 24.79
N ARG A 527 5.02 -34.86 24.01
CA ARG A 527 6.29 -35.39 24.57
C ARG A 527 6.98 -34.41 25.52
N ALA A 528 6.98 -33.11 25.19
CA ALA A 528 7.60 -32.09 26.03
C ALA A 528 6.89 -31.95 27.39
N LEU A 529 5.55 -31.97 27.39
CA LEU A 529 4.74 -31.89 28.60
C LEU A 529 4.86 -33.16 29.45
N GLU A 530 4.81 -34.34 28.84
CA GLU A 530 5.04 -35.61 29.54
C GLU A 530 6.44 -35.67 30.16
N GLY A 531 7.47 -35.26 29.42
CA GLY A 531 8.85 -35.21 29.90
C GLY A 531 9.11 -34.12 30.94
N PHE A 532 8.32 -33.05 30.97
CA PHE A 532 8.36 -32.07 32.05
C PHE A 532 7.72 -32.65 33.32
N ARG A 533 6.51 -33.22 33.19
CA ARG A 533 5.75 -33.80 34.31
C ARG A 533 6.47 -34.97 34.98
N SER A 534 7.17 -35.81 34.22
CA SER A 534 7.93 -36.93 34.80
C SER A 534 9.12 -36.48 35.66
N ARG A 535 9.54 -35.21 35.57
CA ARG A 535 10.62 -34.61 36.37
C ARG A 535 10.11 -33.76 37.53
N LEU A 536 8.80 -33.57 37.68
CA LEU A 536 8.23 -32.84 38.82
C LEU A 536 8.40 -33.67 40.10
N PRO A 537 8.78 -33.05 41.23
CA PRO A 537 8.79 -33.72 42.53
C PRO A 537 7.39 -34.24 42.88
N GLN A 538 7.31 -35.41 43.54
CA GLN A 538 6.02 -35.91 44.02
C GLN A 538 5.49 -34.99 45.13
N GLY A 539 4.29 -34.44 44.93
CA GLY A 539 3.57 -33.65 45.94
C GLY A 539 3.68 -32.13 45.80
N ASP A 540 4.36 -31.59 44.78
CA ASP A 540 4.36 -30.16 44.50
C ASP A 540 3.03 -29.70 43.86
N ASP A 541 2.60 -28.49 44.21
CA ASP A 541 1.58 -27.75 43.45
C ASP A 541 2.04 -27.62 41.99
N ASP A 542 1.12 -27.81 41.03
CA ASP A 542 1.36 -27.62 39.59
C ASP A 542 0.85 -26.23 39.17
N PRO A 543 1.57 -25.13 39.45
CA PRO A 543 1.10 -23.77 39.19
C PRO A 543 0.95 -23.47 37.68
N LEU A 544 1.50 -24.33 36.83
CA LEU A 544 1.39 -24.22 35.38
C LEU A 544 0.21 -25.01 34.82
N ASP A 545 -0.51 -25.77 35.64
CA ASP A 545 -1.59 -26.68 35.23
C ASP A 545 -1.17 -27.54 34.03
N THR A 546 -0.02 -28.19 34.16
CA THR A 546 0.56 -28.99 33.07
C THR A 546 -0.29 -30.22 32.74
N ALA A 547 -1.16 -30.67 33.66
CA ALA A 547 -2.11 -31.75 33.43
C ALA A 547 -3.14 -31.34 32.37
N SER A 548 -3.86 -30.24 32.60
CA SER A 548 -4.86 -29.77 31.64
C SER A 548 -4.22 -29.39 30.30
N ARG A 549 -3.02 -28.81 30.31
CA ARG A 549 -2.28 -28.50 29.07
C ARG A 549 -1.92 -29.76 28.27
N LEU A 550 -1.56 -30.85 28.96
CA LEU A 550 -1.26 -32.13 28.31
C LEU A 550 -2.51 -32.74 27.68
N ASP A 551 -3.64 -32.70 28.38
CA ASP A 551 -4.91 -33.19 27.85
C ASP A 551 -5.37 -32.36 26.64
N ALA A 552 -5.25 -31.04 26.71
CA ALA A 552 -5.50 -30.16 25.56
C ALA A 552 -4.57 -30.47 24.37
N ALA A 553 -3.27 -30.71 24.63
CA ALA A 553 -2.32 -31.07 23.57
C ALA A 553 -2.64 -32.42 22.94
N ARG A 554 -3.09 -33.41 23.72
CA ARG A 554 -3.53 -34.73 23.21
C ARG A 554 -4.82 -34.63 22.39
N ALA A 555 -5.81 -33.89 22.86
CA ALA A 555 -7.05 -33.64 22.12
C ALA A 555 -6.76 -32.94 20.78
N GLN A 556 -5.86 -31.95 20.81
CA GLN A 556 -5.44 -31.23 19.62
C GLN A 556 -4.62 -32.11 18.66
N LEU A 557 -3.76 -33.02 19.16
CA LEU A 557 -3.09 -34.03 18.35
C LEU A 557 -4.11 -34.94 17.65
N GLN A 558 -5.11 -35.44 18.38
CA GLN A 558 -6.18 -36.26 17.82
C GLN A 558 -6.93 -35.50 16.72
N ARG A 559 -7.26 -34.22 16.94
CA ARG A 559 -7.92 -33.37 15.96
C ARG A 559 -7.09 -33.24 14.68
N VAL A 560 -5.81 -32.87 14.77
CA VAL A 560 -4.98 -32.66 13.56
C VAL A 560 -4.66 -33.97 12.83
N SER A 561 -4.67 -35.11 13.53
CA SER A 561 -4.55 -36.43 12.91
C SER A 561 -5.83 -36.91 12.20
N SER A 562 -6.96 -36.22 12.36
CA SER A 562 -8.22 -36.66 11.75
C SER A 562 -8.32 -36.31 10.27
N PRO A 563 -9.04 -37.10 9.46
CA PRO A 563 -9.34 -36.75 8.07
C PRO A 563 -10.15 -35.45 7.92
N ASP A 564 -10.97 -35.10 8.90
CA ASP A 564 -11.79 -33.88 8.86
C ASP A 564 -10.94 -32.62 9.02
N TYR A 565 -9.80 -32.70 9.71
CA TYR A 565 -8.85 -31.59 9.74
C TYR A 565 -8.28 -31.29 8.36
N LEU A 566 -7.95 -32.33 7.57
CA LEU A 566 -7.47 -32.13 6.20
C LEU A 566 -8.51 -31.43 5.33
N LYS A 567 -9.79 -31.80 5.45
CA LYS A 567 -10.89 -31.11 4.76
C LYS A 567 -10.98 -29.64 5.19
N ALA A 568 -10.90 -29.37 6.50
CA ALA A 568 -10.94 -28.02 7.04
C ALA A 568 -9.75 -27.13 6.63
N LEU A 569 -8.64 -27.70 6.16
CA LEU A 569 -7.52 -26.94 5.59
C LEU A 569 -7.77 -26.44 4.16
N THR A 570 -8.81 -26.94 3.48
CA THR A 570 -9.16 -26.52 2.11
C THR A 570 -9.57 -25.06 2.14
N GLY A 571 -8.98 -24.22 1.29
CA GLY A 571 -9.14 -22.76 1.34
C GLY A 571 -8.09 -22.04 2.21
N THR A 572 -7.10 -22.77 2.74
CA THR A 572 -5.87 -22.19 3.33
C THR A 572 -4.68 -22.33 2.37
N ILE A 573 -3.55 -21.67 2.66
CA ILE A 573 -2.34 -21.78 1.83
C ILE A 573 -1.61 -23.13 1.91
N GLY A 574 -1.99 -23.99 2.86
CA GLY A 574 -1.28 -25.25 3.14
C GLY A 574 0.17 -25.00 3.57
N SER A 575 1.08 -25.88 3.12
CA SER A 575 2.52 -25.72 3.33
C SER A 575 3.29 -26.36 2.17
N ASP A 576 4.44 -25.80 1.80
CA ASP A 576 5.37 -26.47 0.89
C ASP A 576 5.85 -27.82 1.46
N ARG A 577 6.17 -28.76 0.59
CA ARG A 577 6.94 -29.95 0.98
C ARG A 577 8.34 -29.54 1.44
N ARG A 578 9.02 -30.40 2.20
CA ARG A 578 10.42 -30.14 2.57
C ARG A 578 11.26 -30.11 1.29
N LEU A 579 12.06 -29.06 1.12
CA LEU A 579 13.01 -28.98 0.03
C LEU A 579 14.05 -30.10 0.16
N GLY A 580 14.32 -30.82 -0.93
CA GLY A 580 15.30 -31.92 -0.97
C GLY A 580 14.79 -33.29 -0.53
N GLN A 581 13.46 -33.51 -0.46
CA GLN A 581 12.83 -34.83 -0.31
C GLN A 581 12.06 -35.24 -1.55
#